data_AF-A0A7S2BZB4-F1
#
_entry.id   AF-A0A7S2BZB4-F1
#
_cell.length_a   1.000
_cell.length_b   1.000
_cell.length_c   1.000
_cell.angle_alpha   90.00
_cell.angle_beta   90.00
_cell.angle_gamma   90.00
#
_symmetry.space_group_name_H-M   'P 1'
#
loop_
_entity.id
_entity.type
_entity.pdbx_description
1 polymer ?
#
loop_
_entity_poly.entity_id
_entity_poly.type
_entity_poly.pdbx_seq_one_letter_code
_entity_poly.pdbx_strand_id
1 'polypeptide(L)'
;VVATSEAQQDQHRLLWECFAAQEWEHKELIVVETYNYNPSEYFTRLQWSEKRLIYIGFQRAPRRDFSLGLKRNIGVHLASGEFVAHFDCRDLYAPHYLDCMVGRLCQGKKGSRPIAVVLSRWYTMDPWVGDLGVFNPPEWAKDQGLDERDPAVRKLLFGDAFSFVYRREAALELPFRENDAGAEVDFCTRIIDREGSSMVALLEDTRGVCIHTRRGGPSAQAYEVKTPPAEEADALEAVNCEAFDTYMRAVVEPELSNPEAVKEERRIHPEDGKAYTLTELREICKAEFTPEEVDVYWKTQCKPMLAGGEEAPAPRPLPPKADQQPRRVSVEAAPPKPGDKKDKNKGECKSLLMRLEVAWEEAMAEERERAKNPFRFADPPEQAQSTEAANASAPAAGDA
;
A
#
# COMPACT_ATOMS: atom_id res chain seq x y z
N VAL A 1 -3.79 -6.52 8.11
CA VAL A 1 -4.02 -6.59 6.65
C VAL A 1 -3.56 -5.28 6.05
N VAL A 2 -2.85 -5.34 4.92
CA VAL A 2 -2.36 -4.17 4.20
C VAL A 2 -2.69 -4.32 2.73
N ALA A 3 -3.29 -3.28 2.16
CA ALA A 3 -3.47 -3.14 0.73
C ALA A 3 -2.47 -2.10 0.23
N THR A 4 -1.55 -2.51 -0.64
CA THR A 4 -0.45 -1.65 -1.11
C THR A 4 -0.31 -1.72 -2.63
N SER A 5 0.62 -0.94 -3.16
CA SER A 5 0.98 -0.88 -4.57
C SER A 5 2.49 -0.71 -4.76
N GLU A 6 2.96 -0.98 -5.99
CA GLU A 6 4.37 -0.74 -6.37
C GLU A 6 4.86 0.67 -6.04
N ALA A 7 3.98 1.68 -6.09
CA ALA A 7 4.32 3.07 -5.78
C ALA A 7 4.59 3.35 -4.29
N GLN A 8 4.43 2.36 -3.42
CA GLN A 8 4.59 2.46 -1.96
C GLN A 8 5.67 1.48 -1.44
N GLN A 9 6.43 0.84 -2.33
CA GLN A 9 7.40 -0.18 -1.96
C GLN A 9 8.55 0.34 -1.08
N ASP A 10 8.90 1.62 -1.23
CA ASP A 10 9.85 2.32 -0.37
C ASP A 10 9.43 2.33 1.11
N GLN A 11 8.13 2.25 1.37
CA GLN A 11 7.55 2.27 2.73
C GLN A 11 7.35 0.87 3.32
N HIS A 12 7.60 -0.19 2.55
CA HIS A 12 7.35 -1.57 3.00
C HIS A 12 8.21 -2.01 4.19
N ARG A 13 9.44 -1.47 4.28
CA ARG A 13 10.31 -1.72 5.43
C ARG A 13 9.75 -1.10 6.71
N LEU A 14 9.34 0.17 6.65
CA LEU A 14 8.71 0.86 7.77
C LEU A 14 7.49 0.09 8.28
N LEU A 15 6.61 -0.29 7.36
CA LEU A 15 5.42 -1.08 7.67
C LEU A 15 5.75 -2.35 8.45
N TRP A 16 6.78 -3.09 8.01
CA TRP A 16 7.21 -4.29 8.71
C TRP A 16 7.74 -3.99 10.11
N GLU A 17 8.53 -2.93 10.26
CA GLU A 17 9.09 -2.55 11.56
C GLU A 17 7.97 -2.15 12.55
N CYS A 18 6.99 -1.36 12.10
CA CYS A 18 5.79 -1.06 12.89
C CYS A 18 5.01 -2.32 13.28
N PHE A 19 4.83 -3.26 12.36
CA PHE A 19 4.15 -4.54 12.64
C PHE A 19 4.95 -5.42 13.62
N ALA A 20 6.25 -5.57 13.38
CA ALA A 20 7.13 -6.43 14.17
C ALA A 20 7.25 -5.94 15.61
N ALA A 21 7.25 -4.62 15.81
CA ALA A 21 7.32 -3.96 17.10
C ALA A 21 6.02 -4.05 17.92
N GLN A 22 4.88 -4.45 17.34
CA GLN A 22 3.65 -4.59 18.13
C GLN A 22 3.85 -5.60 19.27
N GLU A 23 3.38 -5.29 20.48
CA GLU A 23 3.52 -6.20 21.63
C GLU A 23 2.50 -7.35 21.60
N TRP A 24 1.43 -7.21 20.81
CA TRP A 24 0.43 -8.27 20.62
C TRP A 24 1.07 -9.55 20.09
N GLU A 25 1.21 -10.58 20.93
CA GLU A 25 2.02 -11.77 20.63
C GLU A 25 1.50 -12.55 19.41
N HIS A 26 0.20 -12.85 19.41
CA HIS A 26 -0.42 -13.71 18.40
C HIS A 26 -0.96 -12.88 17.23
N LYS A 27 -0.07 -12.51 16.32
CA LYS A 27 -0.36 -11.71 15.13
C LYS A 27 0.30 -12.25 13.87
N GLU A 28 -0.33 -11.96 12.73
CA GLU A 28 0.18 -12.19 11.39
C GLU A 28 0.00 -10.92 10.54
N LEU A 29 0.87 -10.72 9.56
CA LEU A 29 0.80 -9.63 8.59
C LEU A 29 0.43 -10.21 7.23
N ILE A 30 -0.69 -9.76 6.68
CA ILE A 30 -1.09 -10.07 5.32
C ILE A 30 -0.92 -8.83 4.47
N VAL A 31 -0.07 -8.92 3.45
CA VAL A 31 0.20 -7.85 2.49
C VAL A 31 -0.34 -8.27 1.13
N VAL A 32 -1.32 -7.52 0.62
CA VAL A 32 -1.87 -7.66 -0.73
C VAL A 32 -1.36 -6.50 -1.57
N GLU A 33 -0.41 -6.79 -2.44
CA GLU A 33 0.22 -5.82 -3.32
C GLU A 33 -0.26 -6.01 -4.77
N THR A 34 -0.41 -4.91 -5.49
CA THR A 34 -0.42 -4.91 -6.95
C THR A 34 0.77 -4.14 -7.49
N TYR A 35 1.33 -4.61 -8.59
CA TYR A 35 2.51 -4.00 -9.21
C TYR A 35 2.44 -4.07 -10.74
N ASN A 36 3.08 -3.12 -11.43
CA ASN A 36 3.18 -3.13 -12.89
C ASN A 36 4.42 -3.89 -13.36
N TYR A 37 5.58 -3.62 -12.75
CA TYR A 37 6.85 -4.17 -13.20
C TYR A 37 7.38 -5.21 -12.23
N ASN A 38 7.69 -4.80 -11.00
CA ASN A 38 8.33 -5.68 -10.02
C ASN A 38 7.50 -5.75 -8.73
N PRO A 39 7.35 -6.95 -8.14
CA PRO A 39 6.82 -7.07 -6.78
C PRO A 39 7.77 -6.40 -5.79
N SER A 40 7.27 -6.13 -4.57
CA SER A 40 8.09 -5.68 -3.44
C SER A 40 9.27 -6.60 -3.23
N GLU A 41 10.47 -6.13 -3.53
CA GLU A 41 11.70 -6.89 -3.29
C GLU A 41 11.85 -7.23 -1.81
N TYR A 42 11.54 -6.27 -0.94
CA TYR A 42 11.63 -6.43 0.52
C TYR A 42 10.74 -7.58 1.01
N PHE A 43 9.44 -7.57 0.69
CA PHE A 43 8.52 -8.62 1.13
C PHE A 43 8.75 -9.94 0.42
N THR A 44 9.17 -9.91 -0.85
CA THR A 44 9.54 -11.11 -1.61
C THR A 44 10.69 -11.85 -0.94
N ARG A 45 11.67 -11.14 -0.36
CA ARG A 45 12.76 -11.75 0.41
C ARG A 45 12.31 -12.16 1.82
N LEU A 46 11.60 -11.29 2.53
CA LEU A 46 11.25 -11.48 3.93
C LEU A 46 10.33 -12.69 4.16
N GLN A 47 9.40 -12.97 3.23
CA GLN A 47 8.47 -14.10 3.36
C GLN A 47 9.16 -15.47 3.45
N TRP A 48 10.41 -15.59 2.98
CA TRP A 48 11.15 -16.86 3.05
C TRP A 48 11.65 -17.19 4.46
N SER A 49 11.91 -16.18 5.28
CA SER A 49 12.36 -16.37 6.66
C SER A 49 11.26 -16.18 7.69
N GLU A 50 10.22 -15.42 7.34
CA GLU A 50 9.31 -14.88 8.35
C GLU A 50 7.88 -15.44 8.24
N LYS A 51 7.61 -16.44 9.08
CA LYS A 51 6.36 -17.23 9.06
C LYS A 51 5.09 -16.45 9.38
N ARG A 52 5.23 -15.27 10.00
CA ARG A 52 4.10 -14.39 10.35
C ARG A 52 3.69 -13.51 9.16
N LEU A 53 4.47 -13.49 8.08
CA LEU A 53 4.18 -12.73 6.87
C LEU A 53 3.51 -13.64 5.83
N ILE A 54 2.36 -13.19 5.34
CA ILE A 54 1.70 -13.70 4.15
C ILE A 54 1.74 -12.58 3.11
N TYR A 55 2.59 -12.73 2.10
CA TYR A 55 2.74 -11.76 1.04
C TYR A 55 2.17 -12.30 -0.27
N ILE A 56 1.29 -11.54 -0.91
CA ILE A 56 0.73 -11.87 -2.22
C ILE A 56 0.83 -10.65 -3.11
N GLY A 57 1.59 -10.78 -4.19
CA GLY A 57 1.72 -9.79 -5.24
C GLY A 57 0.91 -10.17 -6.48
N PHE A 58 0.19 -9.22 -7.06
CA PHE A 58 -0.52 -9.39 -8.33
C PHE A 58 0.05 -8.43 -9.37
N GLN A 59 0.61 -8.97 -10.45
CA GLN A 59 1.00 -8.14 -11.58
C GLN A 59 -0.24 -7.60 -12.31
N ARG A 60 -0.32 -6.29 -12.49
CA ARG A 60 -1.44 -5.60 -13.14
C ARG A 60 -0.93 -4.74 -14.28
N ALA A 61 -1.76 -4.59 -15.31
CA ALA A 61 -1.48 -3.59 -16.34
C ALA A 61 -1.64 -2.17 -15.74
N PRO A 62 -0.88 -1.18 -16.23
CA PRO A 62 -1.05 0.20 -15.82
C PRO A 62 -2.52 0.65 -15.91
N ARG A 63 -2.99 1.38 -14.90
CA ARG A 63 -4.39 1.85 -14.77
C ARG A 63 -5.45 0.74 -14.62
N ARG A 64 -5.04 -0.51 -14.37
CA ARG A 64 -5.94 -1.64 -14.06
C ARG A 64 -5.65 -2.24 -12.68
N ASP A 65 -5.41 -1.35 -11.73
CA ASP A 65 -5.22 -1.75 -10.34
C ASP A 65 -6.51 -2.40 -9.79
N PHE A 66 -6.37 -3.25 -8.78
CA PHE A 66 -7.48 -3.69 -7.97
C PHE A 66 -7.96 -2.56 -7.08
N SER A 67 -9.26 -2.51 -6.86
CA SER A 67 -9.81 -1.55 -5.91
C SER A 67 -9.32 -1.81 -4.51
N LEU A 68 -9.24 -0.74 -3.71
CA LEU A 68 -8.81 -0.84 -2.32
C LEU A 68 -9.69 -1.83 -1.54
N GLY A 69 -11.00 -1.77 -1.73
CA GLY A 69 -11.93 -2.73 -1.12
C GLY A 69 -11.70 -4.18 -1.56
N LEU A 70 -11.36 -4.43 -2.83
CA LEU A 70 -11.04 -5.78 -3.31
C LEU A 70 -9.77 -6.32 -2.64
N LYS A 71 -8.69 -5.54 -2.59
CA LYS A 71 -7.44 -5.95 -1.93
C LYS A 71 -7.67 -6.28 -0.45
N ARG A 72 -8.51 -5.49 0.23
CA ARG A 72 -8.91 -5.76 1.63
C ARG A 72 -9.71 -7.04 1.77
N ASN A 73 -10.68 -7.29 0.91
CA ASN A 73 -11.45 -8.52 0.95
C ASN A 73 -10.54 -9.74 0.79
N ILE A 74 -9.59 -9.72 -0.16
CA ILE A 74 -8.57 -10.76 -0.32
C ILE A 74 -7.82 -10.98 1.02
N GLY A 75 -7.32 -9.89 1.62
CA GLY A 75 -6.63 -9.95 2.91
C GLY A 75 -7.48 -10.48 4.07
N VAL A 76 -8.76 -10.15 4.13
CA VAL A 76 -9.70 -10.66 5.15
C VAL A 76 -9.97 -12.15 4.98
N HIS A 77 -10.10 -12.62 3.74
CA HIS A 77 -10.27 -14.05 3.45
C HIS A 77 -9.05 -14.86 3.86
N LEU A 78 -7.85 -14.32 3.64
CA LEU A 78 -6.56 -14.89 4.06
C LEU A 78 -6.35 -14.91 5.58
N ALA A 79 -6.90 -13.91 6.29
CA ALA A 79 -6.71 -13.79 7.73
C ALA A 79 -7.24 -15.00 8.48
N SER A 80 -6.48 -15.47 9.46
CA SER A 80 -6.85 -16.54 10.38
C SER A 80 -7.31 -16.00 11.75
N GLY A 81 -6.91 -14.78 12.10
CA GLY A 81 -7.24 -14.15 13.39
C GLY A 81 -8.72 -13.74 13.56
N GLU A 82 -9.14 -13.60 14.82
CA GLU A 82 -10.47 -13.08 15.20
C GLU A 82 -10.62 -11.58 14.86
N PHE A 83 -9.53 -10.81 15.02
CA PHE A 83 -9.49 -9.38 14.78
C PHE A 83 -8.68 -9.07 13.53
N VAL A 84 -9.12 -8.07 12.77
CA VAL A 84 -8.39 -7.52 11.63
C VAL A 84 -8.11 -6.06 11.88
N ALA A 85 -6.82 -5.71 11.89
CA ALA A 85 -6.35 -4.33 11.85
C ALA A 85 -5.83 -4.01 10.45
N HIS A 86 -6.16 -2.84 9.92
CA HIS A 86 -5.51 -2.29 8.73
C HIS A 86 -4.36 -1.36 9.13
N PHE A 87 -3.25 -1.48 8.42
CA PHE A 87 -2.10 -0.58 8.55
C PHE A 87 -1.95 0.17 7.21
N ASP A 88 -1.72 1.49 7.25
CA ASP A 88 -1.18 2.23 6.11
C ASP A 88 0.34 2.10 6.15
N CYS A 89 0.95 1.77 5.01
CA CYS A 89 2.41 1.62 4.91
C CYS A 89 3.20 2.89 5.25
N ARG A 90 2.57 4.07 5.22
CA ARG A 90 3.23 5.37 5.46
C ARG A 90 3.10 5.87 6.89
N ASP A 91 2.25 5.23 7.68
CA ASP A 91 1.91 5.70 9.02
C ASP A 91 2.74 4.99 10.07
N LEU A 92 2.92 5.67 11.20
CA LEU A 92 3.69 5.17 12.32
C LEU A 92 2.76 4.61 13.38
N TYR A 93 3.09 3.42 13.87
CA TYR A 93 2.33 2.72 14.89
C TYR A 93 3.23 2.39 16.06
N ALA A 94 2.79 2.77 17.26
CA ALA A 94 3.46 2.42 18.50
C ALA A 94 3.33 0.91 18.81
N PRO A 95 4.24 0.33 19.61
CA PRO A 95 4.17 -1.07 20.03
C PRO A 95 2.83 -1.50 20.64
N HIS A 96 2.15 -0.61 21.36
CA HIS A 96 0.87 -0.89 22.01
C HIS A 96 -0.37 -0.60 21.15
N TYR A 97 -0.22 -0.26 19.87
CA TYR A 97 -1.37 0.12 19.03
C TYR A 97 -2.43 -0.99 18.97
N LEU A 98 -2.04 -2.22 18.69
CA LEU A 98 -2.97 -3.35 18.65
C LEU A 98 -3.63 -3.61 20.00
N ASP A 99 -2.89 -3.53 21.11
CA ASP A 99 -3.44 -3.71 22.46
C ASP A 99 -4.52 -2.68 22.78
N CYS A 100 -4.28 -1.41 22.44
CA CYS A 100 -5.26 -0.33 22.62
C CYS A 100 -6.54 -0.58 21.81
N MET A 101 -6.39 -0.84 20.51
CA MET A 101 -7.53 -1.00 19.60
C MET A 101 -8.35 -2.26 19.88
N VAL A 102 -7.67 -3.41 20.06
CA VAL A 102 -8.33 -4.68 20.38
C VAL A 102 -8.88 -4.67 21.81
N GLY A 103 -8.17 -4.03 22.76
CA GLY A 103 -8.66 -3.79 24.10
C GLY A 103 -10.02 -3.07 24.08
N ARG A 104 -10.17 -2.05 23.24
CA ARG A 104 -11.45 -1.35 23.05
C ARG A 104 -12.56 -2.25 22.47
N LEU A 105 -12.26 -3.14 21.52
CA LEU A 105 -13.21 -4.13 20.97
C LEU A 105 -13.66 -5.18 22.01
N CYS A 106 -12.86 -5.40 23.05
CA CYS A 106 -13.14 -6.35 24.11
C CYS A 106 -13.92 -5.76 25.29
N GLN A 107 -13.98 -4.43 25.41
CA GLN A 107 -14.70 -3.74 26.47
C GLN A 107 -16.22 -3.92 26.35
N GLY A 108 -16.91 -4.03 27.50
CA GLY A 108 -18.36 -4.20 27.59
C GLY A 108 -18.81 -5.64 27.84
N LYS A 109 -20.13 -5.83 28.01
CA LYS A 109 -20.74 -7.14 28.25
C LYS A 109 -20.73 -7.97 26.96
N LYS A 110 -20.66 -9.29 27.09
CA LYS A 110 -20.82 -10.21 25.96
C LYS A 110 -22.16 -9.92 25.26
N GLY A 111 -22.13 -9.70 23.94
CA GLY A 111 -23.29 -9.28 23.14
C GLY A 111 -23.49 -7.77 23.00
N SER A 112 -22.75 -6.95 23.76
CA SER A 112 -22.73 -5.48 23.60
C SER A 112 -21.33 -4.95 23.26
N ARG A 113 -20.41 -5.85 22.89
CA ARG A 113 -19.05 -5.48 22.50
C ARG A 113 -19.07 -4.86 21.10
N PRO A 114 -18.28 -3.82 20.84
CA PRO A 114 -18.20 -3.25 19.51
C PRO A 114 -17.74 -4.28 18.47
N ILE A 115 -18.19 -4.09 17.24
CA ILE A 115 -17.78 -4.84 16.06
C ILE A 115 -16.52 -4.22 15.45
N ALA A 116 -16.46 -2.88 15.42
CA ALA A 116 -15.34 -2.11 14.91
C ALA A 116 -14.92 -1.01 15.88
N VAL A 117 -13.66 -0.60 15.78
CA VAL A 117 -13.07 0.55 16.47
C VAL A 117 -12.34 1.41 15.46
N VAL A 118 -12.54 2.72 15.56
CA VAL A 118 -11.78 3.76 14.85
C VAL A 118 -11.21 4.76 15.86
N LEU A 119 -10.11 5.42 15.50
CA LEU A 119 -9.65 6.56 16.28
C LEU A 119 -10.56 7.78 16.05
N SER A 120 -10.90 8.51 17.11
CA SER A 120 -11.64 9.78 17.06
C SER A 120 -10.78 11.01 17.35
N ARG A 121 -9.50 10.77 17.65
CA ARG A 121 -8.43 11.76 17.80
C ARG A 121 -7.14 11.04 17.45
N TRP A 122 -6.26 11.69 16.70
CA TRP A 122 -4.98 11.13 16.32
C TRP A 122 -3.96 12.24 16.07
N TYR A 123 -2.70 11.84 16.03
CA TYR A 123 -1.60 12.71 15.69
C TYR A 123 -1.29 12.61 14.20
N THR A 124 -0.80 13.70 13.63
CA THR A 124 -0.38 13.78 12.24
C THR A 124 1.01 14.34 12.15
N MET A 125 1.78 13.92 11.16
CA MET A 125 3.10 14.50 10.89
C MET A 125 3.21 14.88 9.41
N ASP A 126 3.78 16.05 9.14
CA ASP A 126 4.30 16.35 7.80
C ASP A 126 5.77 15.91 7.74
N PRO A 127 6.13 14.93 6.89
CA PRO A 127 7.51 14.44 6.81
C PRO A 127 8.51 15.49 6.35
N TRP A 128 8.09 16.43 5.52
CA TRP A 128 8.97 17.39 4.86
C TRP A 128 9.35 18.53 5.80
N VAL A 129 8.40 18.93 6.64
CA VAL A 129 8.59 20.02 7.61
C VAL A 129 8.97 19.48 8.99
N GLY A 130 8.63 18.23 9.29
CA GLY A 130 8.74 17.67 10.64
C GLY A 130 7.66 18.19 11.60
N ASP A 131 6.62 18.85 11.07
CA ASP A 131 5.57 19.44 11.88
C ASP A 131 4.60 18.37 12.39
N LEU A 132 4.64 18.17 13.69
CA LEU A 132 3.68 17.36 14.43
C LEU A 132 2.40 18.15 14.71
N GLY A 133 1.28 17.47 14.55
CA GLY A 133 -0.04 18.03 14.77
C GLY A 133 -0.98 17.02 15.41
N VAL A 134 -2.12 17.51 15.91
CA VAL A 134 -3.21 16.71 16.43
C VAL A 134 -4.51 17.11 15.73
N PHE A 135 -5.30 16.10 15.38
CA PHE A 135 -6.61 16.29 14.78
C PHE A 135 -7.69 15.53 15.55
N ASN A 136 -8.82 16.20 15.75
CA ASN A 136 -9.98 15.70 16.50
C ASN A 136 -11.25 16.04 15.70
N PRO A 137 -11.76 15.14 14.84
CA PRO A 137 -12.94 15.41 14.03
C PRO A 137 -14.18 15.82 14.84
N PRO A 138 -14.50 15.23 16.01
CA PRO A 138 -15.60 15.70 16.84
C PRO A 138 -15.44 17.15 17.34
N GLU A 139 -14.23 17.58 17.68
CA GLU A 139 -13.96 18.97 18.06
C GLU A 139 -14.09 19.91 16.87
N TRP A 140 -13.48 19.55 15.73
CA TRP A 140 -13.63 20.28 14.47
C TRP A 140 -15.10 20.43 14.06
N ALA A 141 -15.90 19.35 14.19
CA ALA A 141 -17.32 19.38 13.87
C ALA A 141 -18.08 20.43 14.69
N LYS A 142 -17.79 20.54 16.00
CA LYS A 142 -18.39 21.56 16.87
C LYS A 142 -18.05 22.97 16.42
N ASP A 143 -16.78 23.21 16.05
CA ASP A 143 -16.33 24.51 15.56
C ASP A 143 -17.02 24.90 14.24
N GLN A 144 -17.40 23.91 13.42
CA GLN A 144 -18.18 24.11 12.19
C GLN A 144 -19.71 24.14 12.40
N GLY A 145 -20.20 23.94 13.63
CA GLY A 145 -21.64 23.83 13.91
C GLY A 145 -22.29 22.56 13.33
N LEU A 146 -21.51 21.51 13.11
CA LEU A 146 -21.94 20.20 12.60
C LEU A 146 -22.09 19.19 13.75
N ASP A 147 -22.89 18.15 13.53
CA ASP A 147 -23.00 17.01 14.44
C ASP A 147 -22.26 15.77 13.91
N GLU A 148 -22.05 14.77 14.77
CA GLU A 148 -21.32 13.53 14.43
C GLU A 148 -21.99 12.67 13.35
N ARG A 149 -23.27 12.92 13.04
CA ARG A 149 -24.01 12.22 11.99
C ARG A 149 -23.83 12.87 10.62
N ASP A 150 -23.30 14.09 10.58
CA ASP A 150 -23.03 14.79 9.32
C ASP A 150 -22.11 13.94 8.41
N PRO A 151 -22.44 13.78 7.12
CA PRO A 151 -21.63 12.98 6.20
C PRO A 151 -20.16 13.41 6.11
N ALA A 152 -19.85 14.71 6.24
CA ALA A 152 -18.48 15.21 6.24
C ALA A 152 -17.73 14.75 7.49
N VAL A 153 -18.36 14.83 8.66
CA VAL A 153 -17.79 14.38 9.94
C VAL A 153 -17.58 12.86 9.93
N ARG A 154 -18.55 12.09 9.43
CA ARG A 154 -18.41 10.62 9.29
C ARG A 154 -17.33 10.23 8.30
N LYS A 155 -17.15 11.01 7.22
CA LYS A 155 -16.05 10.80 6.28
C LYS A 155 -14.69 11.03 6.95
N LEU A 156 -14.57 12.00 7.84
CA LEU A 156 -13.33 12.23 8.62
C LEU A 156 -13.11 11.13 9.66
N LEU A 157 -14.15 10.74 10.41
CA LEU A 157 -14.06 9.71 11.44
C LEU A 157 -13.79 8.30 10.91
N PHE A 158 -14.37 7.97 9.75
CA PHE A 158 -14.35 6.59 9.23
C PHE A 158 -13.56 6.43 7.93
N GLY A 159 -13.16 7.52 7.28
CA GLY A 159 -12.61 7.46 5.92
C GLY A 159 -11.13 7.14 5.85
N ASP A 160 -10.40 7.29 6.95
CA ASP A 160 -8.98 7.04 6.97
C ASP A 160 -8.69 5.66 7.55
N ALA A 161 -8.16 4.79 6.69
CA ALA A 161 -7.94 3.38 7.00
C ALA A 161 -6.86 3.11 8.05
N PHE A 162 -6.04 4.12 8.36
CA PHE A 162 -4.87 3.93 9.18
C PHE A 162 -5.20 3.52 10.61
N SER A 163 -6.39 3.85 11.08
CA SER A 163 -6.82 3.62 12.46
C SER A 163 -8.00 2.66 12.57
N PHE A 164 -8.02 1.61 11.73
CA PHE A 164 -9.21 0.79 11.55
C PHE A 164 -9.05 -0.67 11.98
N VAL A 165 -9.75 -1.07 13.05
CA VAL A 165 -9.72 -2.45 13.61
C VAL A 165 -11.13 -3.00 13.84
N TYR A 166 -11.39 -4.25 13.45
CA TYR A 166 -12.71 -4.87 13.59
C TYR A 166 -12.65 -6.38 13.76
N ARG A 167 -13.79 -6.98 14.12
CA ARG A 167 -13.98 -8.44 14.17
C ARG A 167 -14.07 -9.01 12.76
N ARG A 168 -13.19 -9.96 12.41
CA ARG A 168 -13.07 -10.54 11.07
C ARG A 168 -14.42 -11.01 10.49
N GLU A 169 -15.24 -11.66 11.32
CA GLU A 169 -16.56 -12.18 10.94
C GLU A 169 -17.44 -11.10 10.30
N ALA A 170 -17.39 -9.86 10.79
CA ALA A 170 -18.18 -8.76 10.25
C ALA A 170 -17.82 -8.44 8.79
N ALA A 171 -16.54 -8.52 8.41
CA ALA A 171 -16.13 -8.29 7.02
C ALA A 171 -16.37 -9.50 6.10
N LEU A 172 -16.49 -10.71 6.66
CA LEU A 172 -16.94 -11.87 5.88
C LEU A 172 -18.45 -11.79 5.58
N GLU A 173 -19.26 -11.25 6.51
CA GLU A 173 -20.68 -11.02 6.28
C GLU A 173 -20.98 -9.77 5.45
N LEU A 174 -20.21 -8.70 5.69
CA LEU A 174 -20.35 -7.39 5.07
C LEU A 174 -19.05 -7.03 4.33
N PRO A 175 -18.70 -7.70 3.22
CA PRO A 175 -17.46 -7.42 2.50
C PRO A 175 -17.37 -5.95 2.08
N PHE A 176 -16.14 -5.43 1.98
CA PHE A 176 -15.88 -4.09 1.49
C PHE A 176 -16.38 -3.96 0.04
N ARG A 177 -16.95 -2.81 -0.30
CA ARG A 177 -17.33 -2.53 -1.70
C ARG A 177 -16.10 -2.35 -2.56
N GLU A 178 -16.20 -2.69 -3.85
CA GLU A 178 -15.12 -2.51 -4.82
C GLU A 178 -14.99 -1.02 -5.22
N ASN A 179 -14.45 -0.20 -4.31
CA ASN A 179 -14.15 1.20 -4.54
C ASN A 179 -12.74 1.56 -4.07
N ASP A 180 -12.18 2.62 -4.66
CA ASP A 180 -10.80 3.08 -4.38
C ASP A 180 -10.73 4.05 -3.19
N ALA A 181 -11.86 4.60 -2.76
CA ALA A 181 -11.94 5.54 -1.65
C ALA A 181 -13.24 5.35 -0.87
N GLY A 182 -13.16 5.51 0.46
CA GLY A 182 -14.32 5.50 1.36
C GLY A 182 -14.94 4.10 1.57
N ALA A 183 -14.20 3.04 1.30
CA ALA A 183 -14.63 1.66 1.56
C ALA A 183 -14.95 1.45 3.04
N GLU A 184 -14.19 2.10 3.91
CA GLU A 184 -14.22 2.11 5.36
C GLU A 184 -15.45 2.86 5.87
N VAL A 185 -15.73 4.05 5.31
CA VAL A 185 -16.95 4.81 5.61
C VAL A 185 -18.19 3.97 5.31
N ASP A 186 -18.21 3.34 4.14
CA ASP A 186 -19.31 2.47 3.72
C ASP A 186 -19.45 1.26 4.67
N PHE A 187 -18.34 0.61 5.02
CA PHE A 187 -18.34 -0.55 5.91
C PHE A 187 -18.83 -0.19 7.32
N CYS A 188 -18.30 0.87 7.93
CA CYS A 188 -18.76 1.35 9.24
C CYS A 188 -20.22 1.79 9.22
N THR A 189 -20.65 2.49 8.15
CA THR A 189 -22.04 2.91 7.99
C THR A 189 -22.97 1.71 7.92
N ARG A 190 -22.62 0.66 7.16
CA ARG A 190 -23.42 -0.57 7.08
C ARG A 190 -23.49 -1.33 8.42
N ILE A 191 -22.41 -1.33 9.22
CA ILE A 191 -22.47 -1.89 10.58
C ILE A 191 -23.44 -1.08 11.44
N ILE A 192 -23.34 0.25 11.42
CA ILE A 192 -24.20 1.13 12.21
C ILE A 192 -25.67 0.99 11.83
N ASP A 193 -25.96 0.92 10.53
CA ASP A 193 -27.33 0.78 10.03
C ASP A 193 -27.96 -0.57 10.39
N ARG A 194 -27.13 -1.64 10.46
CA ARG A 194 -27.59 -3.00 10.75
C ARG A 194 -27.67 -3.30 12.24
N GLU A 195 -26.66 -2.90 13.01
CA GLU A 195 -26.43 -3.34 14.39
C GLU A 195 -26.52 -2.20 15.42
N GLY A 196 -26.61 -0.95 14.96
CA GLY A 196 -26.71 0.26 15.79
C GLY A 196 -25.37 0.99 15.99
N SER A 197 -25.46 2.28 16.34
CA SER A 197 -24.29 3.16 16.43
C SER A 197 -23.26 2.76 17.47
N SER A 198 -23.67 2.07 18.54
CA SER A 198 -22.75 1.59 19.58
C SER A 198 -21.84 0.45 19.12
N MET A 199 -22.08 -0.14 17.95
CA MET A 199 -21.29 -1.24 17.41
C MET A 199 -20.04 -0.79 16.66
N VAL A 200 -19.92 0.51 16.38
CA VAL A 200 -18.68 1.13 15.92
C VAL A 200 -18.21 2.06 17.04
N ALA A 201 -17.22 1.63 17.79
CA ALA A 201 -16.69 2.40 18.91
C ALA A 201 -15.64 3.40 18.44
N LEU A 202 -15.68 4.58 19.04
CA LEU A 202 -14.61 5.57 18.95
C LEU A 202 -13.58 5.32 20.06
N LEU A 203 -12.30 5.54 19.74
CA LEU A 203 -11.19 5.56 20.67
C LEU A 203 -10.40 6.85 20.52
N GLU A 204 -10.22 7.60 21.60
CA GLU A 204 -9.37 8.79 21.59
C GLU A 204 -7.91 8.36 21.74
N ASP A 205 -7.03 8.70 20.78
CA ASP A 205 -5.60 8.48 20.94
C ASP A 205 -5.00 9.59 21.80
N THR A 206 -4.84 9.31 23.09
CA THR A 206 -4.20 10.23 24.06
C THR A 206 -2.74 9.88 24.33
N ARG A 207 -2.24 8.78 23.76
CA ARG A 207 -0.88 8.24 24.01
C ARG A 207 0.03 8.42 22.79
N GLY A 208 -0.52 8.80 21.64
CA GLY A 208 0.23 8.80 20.38
C GLY A 208 0.53 7.39 19.91
N VAL A 209 -0.45 6.48 19.98
CA VAL A 209 -0.26 5.11 19.47
C VAL A 209 -0.24 5.05 17.94
N CYS A 210 -0.71 6.10 17.27
CA CYS A 210 -0.66 6.24 15.82
C CYS A 210 -0.32 7.68 15.40
N ILE A 211 0.59 7.83 14.43
CA ILE A 211 0.85 9.11 13.76
C ILE A 211 0.57 8.93 12.27
N HIS A 212 -0.41 9.67 11.78
CA HIS A 212 -0.80 9.69 10.37
C HIS A 212 0.10 10.64 9.57
N THR A 213 0.77 10.12 8.55
CA THR A 213 1.68 10.90 7.72
C THR A 213 0.90 11.64 6.63
N ARG A 214 0.93 12.96 6.67
CA ARG A 214 0.29 13.82 5.67
C ARG A 214 1.17 13.92 4.44
N ARG A 215 0.58 13.79 3.25
CA ARG A 215 1.28 14.10 1.99
C ARG A 215 1.11 15.60 1.73
N GLY A 216 2.19 16.38 1.67
CA GLY A 216 2.15 17.85 1.43
C GLY A 216 1.66 18.30 0.05
N GLY A 217 0.55 17.76 -0.46
CA GLY A 217 -0.09 18.20 -1.70
C GLY A 217 -1.13 19.31 -1.46
N PRO A 218 -1.45 20.17 -2.44
CA PRO A 218 -2.51 21.18 -2.33
C PRO A 218 -3.92 20.62 -2.03
N SER A 219 -4.11 19.31 -2.21
CA SER A 219 -5.34 18.57 -1.89
C SER A 219 -5.29 17.85 -0.53
N ALA A 220 -4.20 18.00 0.22
CA ALA A 220 -3.99 17.34 1.49
C ALA A 220 -4.89 17.97 2.56
N GLN A 221 -6.03 17.30 2.78
CA GLN A 221 -6.95 17.45 3.91
C GLN A 221 -7.27 18.89 4.33
N ALA A 222 -8.46 19.35 3.95
CA ALA A 222 -9.03 20.68 4.22
C ALA A 222 -9.37 20.96 5.70
N TYR A 223 -8.77 20.24 6.65
CA TYR A 223 -9.00 20.44 8.07
C TYR A 223 -7.78 21.02 8.76
N GLU A 224 -8.04 21.92 9.69
CA GLU A 224 -7.01 22.55 10.50
C GLU A 224 -6.48 21.54 11.52
N VAL A 225 -5.16 21.37 11.52
CA VAL A 225 -4.45 20.55 12.49
C VAL A 225 -3.86 21.47 13.54
N LYS A 226 -4.08 21.17 14.83
CA LYS A 226 -3.55 21.95 15.94
C LYS A 226 -2.15 21.45 16.30
N THR A 227 -1.24 22.34 16.69
CA THR A 227 0.05 21.93 17.26
C THR A 227 -0.16 21.39 18.67
N PRO A 228 0.28 20.16 19.00
CA PRO A 228 0.19 19.65 20.37
C PRO A 228 1.17 20.40 21.30
N PRO A 229 0.89 20.46 22.61
CA PRO A 229 1.87 20.92 23.60
C PRO A 229 3.17 20.11 23.50
N ALA A 230 4.32 20.75 23.75
CA ALA A 230 5.63 20.09 23.65
C ALA A 230 5.74 18.85 24.56
N GLU A 231 5.26 18.94 25.80
CA GLU A 231 5.25 17.80 26.74
C GLU A 231 4.41 16.62 26.22
N GLU A 232 3.35 16.91 25.47
CA GLU A 232 2.51 15.89 24.85
C GLU A 232 3.20 15.27 23.63
N ALA A 233 3.85 16.09 22.80
CA ALA A 233 4.63 15.65 21.65
C ALA A 233 5.78 14.70 22.04
N ASP A 234 6.52 15.06 23.10
CA ASP A 234 7.64 14.26 23.61
C ASP A 234 7.17 12.93 24.23
N ALA A 235 5.92 12.89 24.72
CA ALA A 235 5.33 11.72 25.36
C ALA A 235 4.67 10.73 24.37
N LEU A 236 4.63 11.03 23.07
CA LEU A 236 3.98 10.16 22.09
C LEU A 236 4.73 8.84 21.94
N GLU A 237 4.01 7.72 22.06
CA GLU A 237 4.63 6.40 21.99
C GLU A 237 5.18 6.08 20.61
N ALA A 238 4.50 6.51 19.55
CA ALA A 238 4.95 6.31 18.18
C ALA A 238 6.17 7.17 17.82
N VAL A 239 6.48 8.25 18.57
CA VAL A 239 7.74 9.00 18.42
C VAL A 239 8.90 8.28 19.11
N ASN A 240 8.61 7.59 20.21
CA ASN A 240 9.61 6.92 21.05
C ASN A 240 9.93 5.47 20.62
N CYS A 241 9.56 5.05 19.40
CA CYS A 241 9.78 3.69 18.91
C CYS A 241 10.87 3.62 17.83
N GLU A 242 11.53 2.47 17.68
CA GLU A 242 12.59 2.29 16.67
C GLU A 242 12.11 2.53 15.22
N ALA A 243 10.83 2.25 14.94
CA ALA A 243 10.25 2.51 13.62
C ALA A 243 10.22 4.01 13.29
N PHE A 244 10.10 4.88 14.30
CA PHE A 244 10.23 6.33 14.12
C PHE A 244 11.64 6.72 13.69
N ASP A 245 12.66 6.17 14.33
CA ASP A 245 14.05 6.42 13.93
C ASP A 245 14.29 5.97 12.49
N THR A 246 13.84 4.76 12.12
CA THR A 246 13.95 4.29 10.74
C THR A 246 13.22 5.20 9.77
N TYR A 247 12.01 5.65 10.13
CA TYR A 247 11.24 6.59 9.32
C TYR A 247 11.99 7.90 9.09
N MET A 248 12.48 8.51 10.16
CA MET A 248 13.22 9.77 10.09
C MET A 248 14.51 9.61 9.27
N ARG A 249 15.21 8.49 9.40
CA ARG A 249 16.37 8.20 8.55
C ARG A 249 15.98 7.98 7.09
N ALA A 250 14.88 7.28 6.80
CA ALA A 250 14.48 6.99 5.43
C ALA A 250 13.95 8.21 4.68
N VAL A 251 13.26 9.10 5.39
CA VAL A 251 12.58 10.26 4.77
C VAL A 251 13.43 11.52 4.86
N VAL A 252 14.07 11.79 5.99
CA VAL A 252 14.73 13.07 6.25
C VAL A 252 16.21 13.04 5.87
N GLU A 253 16.94 11.95 6.11
CA GLU A 253 18.38 11.91 5.82
C GLU A 253 18.73 11.98 4.31
N PRO A 254 18.02 11.33 3.38
CA PRO A 254 18.30 11.46 1.94
C PRO A 254 18.15 12.90 1.44
N GLU A 255 17.25 13.67 2.03
CA GLU A 255 17.04 15.08 1.66
C GLU A 255 18.01 16.03 2.36
N LEU A 256 18.26 15.85 3.66
CA LEU A 256 19.20 16.70 4.40
C LEU A 256 20.66 16.48 3.98
N SER A 257 21.02 15.24 3.64
CA SER A 257 22.39 14.92 3.18
C SER A 257 22.67 15.41 1.78
N ASN A 258 21.64 15.81 1.01
CA ASN A 258 21.81 16.37 -0.31
C ASN A 258 20.61 17.20 -0.80
N PRO A 259 20.47 18.46 -0.36
CA PRO A 259 19.42 19.36 -0.87
C PRO A 259 19.56 19.65 -2.39
N GLU A 260 20.71 19.28 -3.00
CA GLU A 260 20.93 19.33 -4.46
C GLU A 260 20.72 17.98 -5.19
N ALA A 261 20.49 16.86 -4.49
CA ALA A 261 20.34 15.53 -5.12
C ALA A 261 18.95 14.90 -5.06
N VAL A 262 17.91 15.71 -4.95
CA VAL A 262 16.77 15.47 -5.85
C VAL A 262 17.24 15.84 -7.27
N LYS A 263 18.22 15.10 -7.82
CA LYS A 263 18.48 15.16 -9.26
C LYS A 263 17.20 14.66 -9.88
N GLU A 264 16.42 15.58 -10.43
CA GLU A 264 15.18 15.27 -11.14
C GLU A 264 15.42 14.01 -11.99
N GLU A 265 14.57 13.00 -11.82
CA GLU A 265 14.68 11.74 -12.56
C GLU A 265 14.87 12.07 -14.04
N ARG A 266 15.98 11.61 -14.63
CA ARG A 266 16.23 11.77 -16.07
C ARG A 266 15.96 10.47 -16.80
N ARG A 267 15.26 10.57 -17.91
CA ARG A 267 14.99 9.43 -18.79
C ARG A 267 15.43 9.76 -20.21
N ILE A 268 15.95 8.75 -20.90
CA ILE A 268 16.37 8.82 -22.30
C ILE A 268 15.12 8.77 -23.18
N HIS A 269 14.94 9.81 -23.99
CA HIS A 269 13.87 9.92 -24.96
C HIS A 269 14.17 9.04 -26.20
N PRO A 270 13.24 8.18 -26.63
CA PRO A 270 13.54 7.17 -27.65
C PRO A 270 13.76 7.74 -29.05
N GLU A 271 13.25 8.93 -29.38
CA GLU A 271 13.38 9.48 -30.74
C GLU A 271 14.72 10.19 -31.00
N ASP A 272 15.30 10.83 -29.98
CA ASP A 272 16.52 11.63 -30.12
C ASP A 272 17.69 11.10 -29.27
N GLY A 273 17.45 10.09 -28.43
CA GLY A 273 18.45 9.46 -27.57
C GLY A 273 18.97 10.36 -26.46
N LYS A 274 18.32 11.51 -26.19
CA LYS A 274 18.77 12.46 -25.15
C LYS A 274 18.04 12.25 -23.83
N ALA A 275 18.73 12.57 -22.75
CA ALA A 275 18.17 12.50 -21.42
C ALA A 275 17.45 13.80 -21.07
N TYR A 276 16.18 13.71 -20.70
CA TYR A 276 15.38 14.84 -20.23
C TYR A 276 14.89 14.58 -18.83
N THR A 277 14.55 15.62 -18.07
CA THR A 277 13.65 15.53 -16.93
C THR A 277 12.20 15.53 -17.39
N LEU A 278 11.24 15.13 -16.55
CA LEU A 278 9.82 15.14 -16.93
C LEU A 278 9.36 16.56 -17.31
N THR A 279 9.84 17.57 -16.60
CA THR A 279 9.54 18.98 -16.86
C THR A 279 10.10 19.43 -18.22
N GLU A 280 11.35 19.09 -18.52
CA GLU A 280 11.97 19.37 -19.83
C GLU A 280 11.20 18.69 -20.97
N LEU A 281 10.80 17.41 -20.77
CA LEU A 281 10.07 16.68 -21.79
C LEU A 281 8.67 17.26 -22.04
N ARG A 282 7.97 17.70 -20.99
CA ARG A 282 6.68 18.40 -21.13
C ARG A 282 6.83 19.67 -21.95
N GLU A 283 7.89 20.44 -21.74
CA GLU A 283 8.14 21.66 -22.52
C GLU A 283 8.44 21.38 -24.00
N ILE A 284 9.13 20.28 -24.30
CA ILE A 284 9.44 19.85 -25.68
C ILE A 284 8.16 19.35 -26.38
N CYS A 285 7.35 18.56 -25.69
CA CYS A 285 6.19 17.89 -26.26
C CYS A 285 4.89 18.73 -26.21
N LYS A 286 4.88 19.89 -25.53
CA LYS A 286 3.65 20.70 -25.31
C LYS A 286 2.92 21.15 -26.58
N ALA A 287 3.60 21.19 -27.71
CA ALA A 287 3.01 21.59 -28.99
C ALA A 287 2.14 20.49 -29.61
N GLU A 288 2.41 19.22 -29.27
CA GLU A 288 1.81 18.05 -29.93
C GLU A 288 1.02 17.17 -28.97
N PHE A 289 1.32 17.21 -27.67
CA PHE A 289 0.75 16.31 -26.66
C PHE A 289 0.22 17.08 -25.45
N THR A 290 -0.83 16.55 -24.81
CA THR A 290 -1.27 17.07 -23.51
C THR A 290 -0.30 16.65 -22.40
N PRO A 291 -0.24 17.38 -21.26
CA PRO A 291 0.62 16.99 -20.13
C PRO A 291 0.41 15.54 -19.67
N GLU A 292 -0.82 15.03 -19.70
CA GLU A 292 -1.16 13.67 -19.32
C GLU A 292 -0.64 12.62 -20.32
N GLU A 293 -0.60 12.95 -21.60
CA GLU A 293 -0.02 12.09 -22.64
C GLU A 293 1.51 12.03 -22.50
N VAL A 294 2.15 13.16 -22.21
CA VAL A 294 3.59 13.21 -21.94
C VAL A 294 3.96 12.39 -20.69
N ASP A 295 3.16 12.45 -19.64
CA ASP A 295 3.40 11.64 -18.43
C ASP A 295 3.32 10.13 -18.70
N VAL A 296 2.38 9.71 -19.55
CA VAL A 296 2.27 8.30 -19.98
C VAL A 296 3.48 7.92 -20.83
N TYR A 297 3.87 8.78 -21.76
CA TYR A 297 5.00 8.56 -22.64
C TYR A 297 6.32 8.48 -21.85
N TRP A 298 6.55 9.39 -20.91
CA TRP A 298 7.68 9.37 -19.97
C TRP A 298 7.80 8.04 -19.22
N LYS A 299 6.67 7.53 -18.73
CA LYS A 299 6.62 6.30 -17.94
C LYS A 299 6.79 5.03 -18.77
N THR A 300 6.36 5.04 -20.02
CA THR A 300 6.23 3.82 -20.84
C THR A 300 7.26 3.71 -21.96
N GLN A 301 7.73 4.82 -22.52
CA GLN A 301 8.63 4.85 -23.68
C GLN A 301 10.04 5.36 -23.34
N CYS A 302 10.18 6.27 -22.36
CA CYS A 302 11.49 6.79 -21.98
C CYS A 302 12.22 5.81 -21.04
N LYS A 303 13.51 5.55 -21.31
CA LYS A 303 14.33 4.64 -20.50
C LYS A 303 14.92 5.38 -19.29
N PRO A 304 14.81 4.85 -18.06
CA PRO A 304 15.44 5.47 -16.89
C PRO A 304 16.97 5.46 -17.00
N MET A 305 17.62 6.56 -16.64
CA MET A 305 19.07 6.61 -16.46
C MET A 305 19.44 6.19 -15.04
N LEU A 306 20.53 5.41 -14.90
CA LEU A 306 21.07 5.07 -13.59
C LEU A 306 21.80 6.28 -12.98
N ALA A 307 21.74 6.38 -11.65
CA ALA A 307 22.48 7.38 -10.89
C ALA A 307 24.00 7.17 -11.10
N GLY A 308 24.58 7.92 -12.04
CA GLY A 308 25.96 7.73 -12.49
C GLY A 308 26.22 8.11 -13.95
N GLY A 309 25.17 8.34 -14.75
CA GLY A 309 25.32 8.73 -16.15
C GLY A 309 25.48 7.57 -17.13
N GLU A 310 25.44 6.32 -16.64
CA GLU A 310 25.44 5.13 -17.47
C GLU A 310 24.02 4.71 -17.87
N GLU A 311 23.86 4.27 -19.13
CA GLU A 311 22.61 3.74 -19.67
C GLU A 311 22.26 2.43 -18.96
N ALA A 312 21.03 2.31 -18.46
CA ALA A 312 20.55 1.06 -17.89
C ALA A 312 20.56 -0.05 -18.96
N PRO A 313 21.00 -1.29 -18.64
CA PRO A 313 21.04 -2.37 -19.61
C PRO A 313 19.64 -2.63 -20.21
N ALA A 314 19.58 -2.79 -21.53
CA ALA A 314 18.32 -2.96 -22.24
C ALA A 314 17.54 -4.20 -21.75
N PRO A 315 16.21 -4.11 -21.57
CA PRO A 315 15.40 -5.27 -21.23
C PRO A 315 15.50 -6.34 -22.33
N ARG A 316 15.60 -7.62 -21.92
CA ARG A 316 15.68 -8.74 -22.87
C ARG A 316 14.47 -8.74 -23.81
N PRO A 317 14.66 -8.98 -25.12
CA PRO A 317 13.56 -9.01 -26.07
C PRO A 317 12.55 -10.09 -25.68
N LEU A 318 11.28 -9.71 -25.61
CA LEU A 318 10.18 -10.67 -25.45
C LEU A 318 10.12 -11.57 -26.71
N PRO A 319 9.80 -12.86 -26.55
CA PRO A 319 9.60 -13.75 -27.68
C PRO A 319 8.43 -13.27 -28.57
N PRO A 320 8.53 -13.45 -29.90
CA PRO A 320 7.51 -12.96 -30.83
C PRO A 320 6.15 -13.62 -30.54
N LYS A 321 5.10 -12.79 -30.47
CA LYS A 321 3.71 -13.23 -30.30
C LYS A 321 3.29 -14.06 -31.51
N ALA A 322 2.91 -15.31 -31.27
CA ALA A 322 2.27 -16.16 -32.27
C ALA A 322 0.86 -15.61 -32.58
N ASP A 323 0.55 -15.53 -33.87
CA ASP A 323 -0.75 -15.15 -34.43
C ASP A 323 -1.89 -15.98 -33.80
N GLN A 324 -2.79 -15.30 -33.09
CA GLN A 324 -4.12 -15.82 -32.80
C GLN A 324 -5.16 -14.78 -33.21
N GLN A 325 -5.85 -15.06 -34.31
CA GLN A 325 -7.04 -14.33 -34.74
C GLN A 325 -8.17 -14.49 -33.70
N PRO A 326 -8.95 -13.43 -33.44
CA PRO A 326 -10.04 -13.49 -32.47
C PRO A 326 -11.24 -14.26 -33.02
N ARG A 327 -11.68 -15.30 -32.30
CA ARG A 327 -13.00 -15.91 -32.48
C ARG A 327 -14.08 -14.96 -31.96
N ARG A 328 -14.95 -14.49 -32.87
CA ARG A 328 -16.23 -13.85 -32.55
C ARG A 328 -17.15 -14.86 -31.86
N VAL A 329 -17.59 -14.57 -30.64
CA VAL A 329 -18.79 -15.19 -30.05
C VAL A 329 -19.82 -14.07 -29.88
N SER A 330 -20.90 -14.18 -30.64
CA SER A 330 -22.06 -13.30 -30.53
C SER A 330 -22.93 -13.77 -29.36
N VAL A 331 -23.22 -12.88 -28.41
CA VAL A 331 -24.33 -13.09 -27.46
C VAL A 331 -25.22 -11.86 -27.51
N GLU A 332 -26.42 -12.08 -28.05
CA GLU A 332 -27.52 -11.13 -28.07
C GLU A 332 -28.33 -11.34 -26.78
N ALA A 333 -28.56 -10.28 -25.99
CA ALA A 333 -29.53 -10.31 -24.89
C ALA A 333 -30.21 -8.95 -24.74
N ALA A 334 -31.53 -8.97 -24.82
CA ALA A 334 -32.43 -7.83 -24.68
C ALA A 334 -32.58 -7.38 -23.20
N PRO A 335 -32.95 -6.12 -22.94
CA PRO A 335 -33.03 -5.58 -21.58
C PRO A 335 -34.33 -5.98 -20.86
N PRO A 336 -34.30 -6.22 -19.52
CA PRO A 336 -35.52 -6.44 -18.74
C PRO A 336 -36.16 -5.13 -18.29
N LYS A 337 -37.49 -5.16 -18.18
CA LYS A 337 -38.35 -4.08 -17.69
C LYS A 337 -38.22 -3.88 -16.17
N PRO A 338 -38.54 -2.69 -15.65
CA PRO A 338 -38.39 -2.37 -14.23
C PRO A 338 -39.58 -2.89 -13.42
N GLY A 339 -39.30 -3.67 -12.38
CA GLY A 339 -40.28 -4.10 -11.38
C GLY A 339 -39.59 -4.61 -10.11
N ASP A 340 -39.97 -4.02 -8.98
CA ASP A 340 -39.78 -4.43 -7.58
C ASP A 340 -38.37 -4.58 -7.00
N LYS A 341 -37.98 -3.53 -6.24
CA LYS A 341 -36.84 -3.51 -5.33
C LYS A 341 -37.23 -4.15 -3.99
N LYS A 342 -37.02 -5.44 -3.83
CA LYS A 342 -36.72 -6.08 -2.54
C LYS A 342 -35.73 -7.24 -2.79
N ASP A 343 -34.71 -7.32 -1.94
CA ASP A 343 -33.68 -8.37 -1.89
C ASP A 343 -32.54 -8.40 -2.93
N LYS A 344 -32.03 -7.24 -3.38
CA LYS A 344 -30.82 -7.18 -4.23
C LYS A 344 -29.49 -7.49 -3.51
N ASN A 345 -29.39 -7.28 -2.19
CA ASN A 345 -28.10 -7.39 -1.49
C ASN A 345 -27.62 -8.84 -1.33
N LYS A 346 -28.50 -9.84 -1.31
CA LYS A 346 -28.09 -11.26 -1.10
C LYS A 346 -27.48 -11.88 -2.37
N GLY A 347 -27.89 -11.41 -3.56
CA GLY A 347 -27.34 -11.86 -4.84
C GLY A 347 -25.95 -11.29 -5.13
N GLU A 348 -25.68 -10.06 -4.71
CA GLU A 348 -24.38 -9.40 -4.92
C GLU A 348 -23.27 -10.06 -4.08
N CYS A 349 -23.52 -10.41 -2.81
CA CYS A 349 -22.53 -11.14 -2.00
C CYS A 349 -22.15 -12.50 -2.59
N LYS A 350 -23.11 -13.24 -3.15
CA LYS A 350 -22.84 -14.55 -3.77
C LYS A 350 -22.02 -14.41 -5.05
N SER A 351 -22.25 -13.36 -5.84
CA SER A 351 -21.44 -13.06 -7.02
C SER A 351 -20.03 -12.61 -6.67
N LEU A 352 -19.84 -11.88 -5.56
CA LEU A 352 -18.52 -11.44 -5.10
C LEU A 352 -17.69 -12.62 -4.61
N LEU A 353 -18.29 -13.50 -3.79
CA LEU A 353 -17.65 -14.73 -3.30
C LEU A 353 -17.16 -15.62 -4.45
N MET A 354 -17.98 -15.81 -5.48
CA MET A 354 -17.59 -16.61 -6.65
C MET A 354 -16.43 -16.00 -7.44
N ARG A 355 -16.34 -14.66 -7.52
CA ARG A 355 -15.20 -13.98 -8.17
C ARG A 355 -13.92 -14.08 -7.34
N LEU A 356 -14.05 -14.00 -6.02
CA LEU A 356 -12.94 -14.17 -5.08
C LEU A 356 -12.41 -15.61 -5.11
N GLU A 357 -13.29 -16.61 -5.17
CA GLU A 357 -12.91 -18.02 -5.32
C GLU A 357 -12.18 -18.29 -6.64
N VAL A 358 -12.65 -17.70 -7.76
CA VAL A 358 -11.96 -17.82 -9.06
C VAL A 358 -10.59 -17.15 -9.03
N ALA A 359 -10.51 -15.91 -8.55
CA ALA A 359 -9.23 -15.19 -8.45
C ALA A 359 -8.23 -15.90 -7.51
N TRP A 360 -8.74 -16.51 -6.43
CA TRP A 360 -7.96 -17.33 -5.52
C TRP A 360 -7.42 -18.59 -6.19
N GLU A 361 -8.26 -19.37 -6.89
CA GLU A 361 -7.83 -20.57 -7.60
C GLU A 361 -6.84 -20.25 -8.73
N GLU A 362 -7.02 -19.13 -9.43
CA GLU A 362 -6.06 -18.65 -10.45
C GLU A 362 -4.70 -18.31 -9.82
N ALA A 363 -4.68 -17.57 -8.72
CA ALA A 363 -3.44 -17.23 -8.01
C ALA A 363 -2.72 -18.46 -7.46
N MET A 364 -3.48 -19.40 -6.86
CA MET A 364 -2.93 -20.64 -6.33
C MET A 364 -2.46 -21.58 -7.45
N ALA A 365 -3.08 -21.55 -8.63
CA ALA A 365 -2.61 -22.30 -9.79
C ALA A 365 -1.28 -21.74 -10.33
N GLU A 366 -1.14 -20.40 -10.37
CA GLU A 366 0.11 -19.74 -10.79
C GLU A 366 1.26 -20.05 -9.82
N GLU A 367 1.03 -20.00 -8.50
CA GLU A 367 2.03 -20.39 -7.50
C GLU A 367 2.37 -21.89 -7.54
N ARG A 368 1.40 -22.77 -7.78
CA ARG A 368 1.65 -24.21 -7.99
C ARG A 368 2.52 -24.45 -9.23
N GLU A 369 2.31 -23.69 -10.31
CA GLU A 369 3.17 -23.77 -11.50
C GLU A 369 4.57 -23.22 -11.24
N ARG A 370 4.69 -22.13 -10.46
CA ARG A 370 5.98 -21.57 -10.05
C ARG A 370 6.78 -22.56 -9.19
N ALA A 371 6.12 -23.24 -8.25
CA ALA A 371 6.73 -24.26 -7.41
C ALA A 371 7.23 -25.49 -8.20
N LYS A 372 6.61 -25.82 -9.34
CA LYS A 372 7.06 -26.92 -10.21
C LYS A 372 8.33 -26.59 -10.99
N ASN A 373 8.67 -25.31 -11.17
CA ASN A 373 9.84 -24.92 -11.96
C ASN A 373 10.63 -23.78 -11.31
N PRO A 374 11.27 -24.04 -10.14
CA PRO A 374 11.98 -23.01 -9.38
C PRO A 374 13.16 -22.40 -10.15
N PHE A 375 13.70 -23.09 -11.16
CA PHE A 375 14.83 -22.64 -11.96
C PHE A 375 14.45 -21.79 -13.17
N ARG A 376 13.16 -21.71 -13.54
CA ARG A 376 12.72 -20.87 -14.67
C ARG A 376 12.76 -19.37 -14.36
N PHE A 377 12.77 -19.03 -13.07
CA PHE A 377 12.72 -17.65 -12.57
C PHE A 377 13.94 -17.28 -11.71
N ALA A 378 14.93 -18.16 -11.59
CA ALA A 378 16.21 -17.79 -10.99
C ALA A 378 17.03 -17.01 -12.01
N ASP A 379 17.61 -15.88 -11.60
CA ASP A 379 18.57 -15.17 -12.42
C ASP A 379 19.74 -16.10 -12.78
N PRO A 380 20.24 -16.07 -14.03
CA PRO A 380 21.37 -16.90 -14.41
C PRO A 380 22.59 -16.50 -13.57
N PRO A 381 23.38 -17.48 -13.08
CA PRO A 381 24.55 -17.18 -12.28
C PRO A 381 25.53 -16.32 -13.09
N GLU A 382 25.97 -15.24 -12.46
CA GLU A 382 26.95 -14.30 -12.98
C GLU A 382 28.24 -15.05 -13.34
N GLN A 383 28.60 -15.05 -14.62
CA GLN A 383 29.80 -15.72 -15.11
C GLN A 383 31.04 -14.95 -14.64
N ALA A 384 31.73 -15.50 -13.64
CA ALA A 384 33.04 -15.02 -13.21
C ALA A 384 34.04 -15.13 -14.38
N GLN A 385 34.48 -14.00 -14.90
CA GLN A 385 35.58 -13.92 -15.86
C GLN A 385 36.91 -14.18 -15.13
N SER A 386 37.54 -15.31 -15.43
CA SER A 386 38.89 -15.63 -14.98
C SER A 386 39.92 -14.81 -15.75
N THR A 387 40.67 -13.97 -15.04
CA THR A 387 41.89 -13.33 -15.56
C THR A 387 43.09 -14.24 -15.30
N GLU A 388 43.57 -14.94 -16.33
CA GLU A 388 44.90 -15.54 -16.36
C GLU A 388 45.80 -14.71 -17.27
N ALA A 389 46.80 -14.05 -16.69
CA ALA A 389 47.88 -13.40 -17.43
C ALA A 389 49.25 -13.76 -16.81
N ALA A 390 49.98 -14.57 -17.58
CA ALA A 390 51.43 -14.60 -17.79
C ALA A 390 52.38 -14.53 -16.59
N ASN A 391 53.05 -15.67 -16.33
CA ASN A 391 54.39 -15.69 -15.76
C ASN A 391 55.31 -16.58 -16.61
N ALA A 392 56.24 -15.95 -17.32
CA ALA A 392 57.34 -16.61 -18.00
C ALA A 392 58.61 -15.75 -17.85
N SER A 393 59.54 -16.18 -17.00
CA SER A 393 60.97 -16.14 -17.32
C SER A 393 61.75 -17.11 -16.41
N ALA A 394 62.46 -18.02 -17.05
CA ALA A 394 63.56 -18.77 -16.46
C ALA A 394 64.86 -17.96 -16.64
N PRO A 395 65.93 -18.33 -15.93
CA PRO A 395 67.19 -18.49 -16.66
C PRO A 395 67.88 -19.83 -16.39
N ALA A 396 68.54 -20.29 -17.44
CA ALA A 396 69.31 -21.51 -17.51
C ALA A 396 70.69 -21.37 -16.84
N ALA A 397 71.24 -22.55 -16.54
CA ALA A 397 72.52 -22.84 -15.91
C ALA A 397 73.76 -22.28 -16.64
N GLY A 398 74.86 -22.19 -15.87
CA GLY A 398 76.22 -22.10 -16.38
C GLY A 398 77.24 -22.29 -15.25
N ASP A 399 77.83 -23.47 -15.20
CA ASP A 399 78.92 -23.91 -14.31
C ASP A 399 80.22 -23.10 -14.48
N ALA A 400 80.92 -22.86 -13.37
CA ALA A 400 82.38 -22.93 -13.19
C ALA A 400 82.75 -22.80 -11.70
#